data_AF-A0A9J6GRL0-F1
#
_entry.id   AF-A0A9J6GRL0-F1
#
_cell.length_a   1.000
_cell.length_b   1.000
_cell.length_c   1.000
_cell.angle_alpha   90.00
_cell.angle_beta   90.00
_cell.angle_gamma   90.00
#
_symmetry.space_group_name_H-M   'P 1'
#
loop_
_entity.id
_entity.type
_entity.pdbx_description
1 polymer ?
#
loop_
_entity_poly.entity_id
_entity_poly.type
_entity_poly.pdbx_seq_one_letter_code
_entity_poly.pdbx_strand_id
1 'polypeptide(L)' 'MRLTTERLQLERINRKAMRLVTWLPQYGPVVDLHACSKINHLQDMAEQQSQAKRIRLSTTVHGGHILRALGYDVDNLEPL' A
#
# COMPACT_ATOMS: atom_id res chain seq x y z
N MET A 1 6.69 16.95 -6.26
CA MET A 1 7.16 15.55 -6.34
C MET A 1 6.62 14.95 -7.65
N ARG A 2 7.47 14.68 -8.65
CA ARG A 2 7.01 14.12 -9.95
C ARG A 2 6.58 12.67 -9.73
N LEU A 3 5.34 12.32 -10.09
CA LEU A 3 4.87 10.94 -10.10
C LEU A 3 5.60 10.20 -11.23
N THR A 4 6.19 9.04 -10.92
CA THR A 4 6.73 8.14 -11.95
C THR A 4 5.58 7.63 -12.83
N THR A 5 5.86 7.31 -14.09
CA THR A 5 4.86 6.83 -15.05
C THR A 5 4.06 5.63 -14.51
N GLU A 6 4.72 4.74 -13.79
CA GLU A 6 4.14 3.56 -13.16
C GLU A 6 3.15 3.92 -12.04
N ARG A 7 3.51 4.86 -11.16
CA ARG A 7 2.63 5.31 -10.08
C ARG A 7 1.34 5.93 -10.64
N LEU A 8 1.47 6.67 -11.73
CA LEU A 8 0.32 7.31 -12.38
C LEU A 8 -0.61 6.27 -13.04
N GLN A 9 -0.08 5.17 -13.56
CA GLN A 9 -0.87 4.05 -14.06
C GLN A 9 -1.62 3.33 -12.93
N LEU A 10 -0.93 3.07 -11.81
CA LEU A 10 -1.57 2.46 -10.63
C LEU A 10 -2.70 3.34 -10.09
N GLU A 11 -2.51 4.66 -10.04
CA GLU A 11 -3.56 5.59 -9.62
C GLU A 11 -4.78 5.53 -10.55
N ARG A 12 -4.56 5.43 -11.87
CA ARG A 12 -5.66 5.28 -12.84
C ARG A 12 -6.44 3.99 -12.62
N ILE A 13 -5.74 2.88 -12.35
CA ILE A 13 -6.38 1.58 -12.06
C ILE A 13 -7.18 1.67 -10.76
N ASN A 14 -6.61 2.23 -9.69
CA ASN A 14 -7.31 2.35 -8.41
C ASN A 14 -8.57 3.21 -8.55
N ARG A 15 -8.48 4.36 -9.22
CA ARG A 15 -9.65 5.22 -9.49
C ARG A 15 -10.70 4.50 -10.34
N LYS A 16 -10.31 3.67 -11.31
CA LYS A 16 -11.25 2.86 -12.11
C LYS A 16 -11.97 1.84 -11.23
N ALA A 17 -11.26 1.17 -10.31
CA ALA A 17 -11.87 0.24 -9.35
C ALA A 17 -12.86 0.96 -8.42
N MET A 18 -12.47 2.11 -7.85
CA MET A 18 -13.34 2.93 -7.00
C MET A 18 -14.63 3.34 -7.73
N ARG A 19 -14.55 3.72 -9.01
CA ARG A 19 -15.72 4.06 -9.83
C ARG A 19 -16.63 2.86 -10.07
N LEU A 20 -16.06 1.69 -10.28
CA LEU A 20 -16.84 0.46 -10.46
C LEU A 20 -17.62 0.09 -9.20
N VAL A 21 -17.01 0.26 -8.02
CA VAL A 21 -17.65 -0.03 -6.73
C VAL A 21 -18.72 1.01 -6.36
N THR A 22 -18.46 2.29 -6.63
CA THR A 22 -19.35 3.40 -6.25
C THR A 22 -20.40 3.74 -7.29
N TRP A 23 -20.31 3.17 -8.50
CA TRP A 23 -21.12 3.53 -9.66
C TRP A 23 -21.02 5.01 -10.06
N LEU A 24 -19.99 5.73 -9.61
CA LEU A 24 -19.82 7.15 -9.88
C LEU A 24 -19.35 7.40 -11.33
N PRO A 25 -19.92 8.40 -12.03
CA PRO A 25 -19.65 8.69 -13.43
C PRO A 25 -18.21 9.14 -13.65
N GLN A 26 -17.62 8.75 -14.79
CA GLN A 26 -16.18 8.89 -15.09
C GLN A 26 -15.59 10.31 -14.96
N TYR A 27 -16.41 11.35 -15.12
CA TYR A 27 -16.01 12.75 -15.04
C TYR A 27 -16.32 13.41 -13.68
N GLY A 28 -16.80 12.64 -12.71
CA GLY A 28 -17.05 13.13 -11.34
C GLY A 28 -15.75 13.43 -10.56
N PRO A 29 -15.81 14.31 -9.55
CA PRO A 29 -14.66 14.68 -8.72
C PRO A 29 -13.99 13.47 -8.05
N VAL A 30 -12.66 13.50 -7.96
CA VAL A 30 -11.87 12.43 -7.32
C VAL A 30 -12.10 12.40 -5.80
N VAL A 31 -12.44 13.54 -5.20
CA VAL A 31 -12.73 13.66 -3.77
C VAL A 31 -13.95 12.82 -3.38
N ASP A 32 -15.03 12.92 -4.15
CA ASP A 32 -16.26 12.17 -3.93
C ASP A 32 -16.04 10.66 -4.10
N LEU A 33 -15.16 10.29 -5.03
CA LEU A 33 -14.72 8.91 -5.24
C LEU A 33 -14.04 8.29 -4.02
N HIS A 34 -13.15 9.03 -3.39
CA HIS A 34 -12.48 8.56 -2.18
C HIS A 34 -13.45 8.49 -1.00
N ALA A 35 -14.33 9.49 -0.85
CA ALA A 35 -15.33 9.51 0.22
C ALA A 35 -16.33 8.34 0.10
N CYS A 36 -16.77 8.00 -1.11
CA CYS A 36 -17.82 7.00 -1.32
C CYS A 36 -17.30 5.57 -1.44
N SER A 37 -16.07 5.36 -1.93
CA SER A 37 -15.62 4.00 -2.29
C SER A 37 -15.23 3.12 -1.11
N LYS A 38 -14.85 3.73 0.03
CA LYS A 38 -14.23 3.01 1.16
C LYS A 38 -13.02 2.15 0.74
N ILE A 39 -12.45 2.39 -0.44
CA ILE A 39 -11.24 1.73 -0.92
C ILE A 39 -10.05 2.56 -0.43
N ASN A 40 -9.06 1.87 0.12
CA ASN A 40 -7.83 2.47 0.61
C ASN A 40 -7.11 3.28 -0.48
N HIS A 41 -6.42 4.34 -0.09
CA HIS A 41 -5.51 5.02 -0.99
C HIS A 41 -4.33 4.09 -1.30
N LEU A 42 -3.68 4.30 -2.46
CA LEU A 42 -2.50 3.52 -2.83
C LEU A 42 -1.38 3.62 -1.80
N GLN A 43 -1.29 4.77 -1.11
CA GLN A 43 -0.33 4.96 -0.03
C GLN A 43 -0.64 4.02 1.14
N ASP A 44 -1.87 4.00 1.62
CA ASP A 44 -2.31 3.11 2.70
C ASP A 44 -2.08 1.64 2.33
N MET A 45 -2.39 1.26 1.08
CA MET A 45 -2.13 -0.10 0.59
C MET A 45 -0.64 -0.44 0.58
N ALA A 46 0.22 0.50 0.16
CA ALA A 46 1.66 0.31 0.14
C ALA A 46 2.23 0.19 1.57
N GLU A 47 1.74 1.00 2.50
CA GLU A 47 2.09 0.96 3.92
C GLU A 47 1.69 -0.38 4.55
N GLN A 48 0.44 -0.81 4.35
CA GLN A 48 -0.06 -2.12 4.80
C GLN A 48 0.76 -3.27 4.23
N GLN A 49 1.09 -3.23 2.93
CA GLN A 49 1.87 -4.28 2.30
C GLN A 49 3.33 -4.29 2.80
N SER A 50 3.90 -3.12 3.04
CA SER A 50 5.24 -2.98 3.64
C SER A 50 5.26 -3.57 5.05
N GLN A 51 4.27 -3.24 5.87
CA GLN A 51 4.12 -3.75 7.22
C GLN A 51 3.92 -5.28 7.23
N ALA A 52 3.03 -5.81 6.40
CA ALA A 52 2.81 -7.25 6.29
C ALA A 52 4.08 -8.01 5.87
N LYS A 53 4.87 -7.44 4.95
CA LYS A 53 6.17 -8.01 4.55
C LYS A 53 7.18 -7.97 5.69
N ARG A 54 7.24 -6.88 6.46
CA ARG A 54 8.11 -6.78 7.65
C ARG A 54 7.75 -7.83 8.69
N ILE A 55 6.47 -7.93 9.05
CA ILE A 55 5.96 -8.93 10.00
C ILE A 55 6.34 -10.34 9.53
N ARG A 56 6.08 -10.66 8.26
CA ARG A 56 6.42 -11.98 7.69
C ARG A 56 7.93 -12.28 7.76
N LEU A 57 8.78 -11.27 7.55
CA LEU A 57 10.22 -11.44 7.63
C LEU A 57 10.68 -11.61 9.08
N SER A 58 10.13 -10.84 10.03
CA SER A 58 10.49 -10.96 11.45
C SER A 58 10.01 -12.26 12.08
N THR A 59 8.92 -12.86 11.61
CA THR A 59 8.35 -14.09 12.21
C THR A 59 9.03 -15.39 11.75
N THR A 60 9.93 -15.34 10.77
CA THR A 60 10.61 -16.54 10.25
C THR A 60 12.11 -16.47 10.51
N VAL A 61 12.74 -17.60 10.84
CA VAL A 61 14.19 -17.65 11.12
C VAL A 61 14.99 -17.14 9.91
N HIS A 62 14.66 -17.60 8.70
CA HIS A 62 15.32 -17.13 7.48
C HIS A 62 15.04 -15.65 7.19
N GLY A 63 13.83 -15.17 7.43
CA GLY A 63 13.50 -13.75 7.27
C GLY A 63 14.27 -12.86 8.26
N GLY A 64 14.43 -13.31 9.51
CA GLY A 64 15.28 -12.69 10.51
C GLY A 64 16.73 -12.61 10.05
N HIS A 65 17.29 -13.67 9.48
CA HIS A 65 18.64 -13.63 8.90
C HIS A 65 18.78 -12.60 7.78
N ILE A 66 17.77 -12.49 6.89
CA ILE A 66 17.75 -11.48 5.83
C ILE A 66 17.71 -10.07 6.41
N LEU A 67 16.83 -9.83 7.39
CA LEU A 67 16.73 -8.52 8.05
C LEU A 67 18.04 -8.12 8.74
N ARG A 68 18.68 -9.07 9.45
CA ARG A 68 19.96 -8.85 10.11
C ARG A 68 21.08 -8.55 9.11
N ALA A 69 21.11 -9.24 7.97
CA ALA A 69 22.06 -8.98 6.88
C ALA A 69 21.85 -7.60 6.22
N LEU A 70 20.62 -7.10 6.22
CA LEU A 70 20.28 -5.75 5.76
C LEU A 70 20.54 -4.66 6.82
N GLY A 71 21.04 -5.01 8.01
CA GLY A 71 21.37 -4.08 9.09
C GLY A 71 20.19 -3.70 9.99
N TYR A 72 19.08 -4.44 9.93
CA TYR A 72 17.96 -4.24 10.86
C TYR A 72 18.22 -4.97 12.19
N ASP A 73 17.89 -4.30 13.29
CA ASP A 73 17.89 -4.90 14.62
C ASP A 73 16.63 -5.76 14.79
N VAL A 74 16.80 -7.06 14.57
CA VAL A 74 15.72 -8.06 14.62
C VAL A 74 15.25 -8.33 16.05
N ASP A 75 16.11 -8.06 17.04
CA ASP A 75 15.84 -8.37 18.43
C ASP A 75 15.09 -7.21 19.14
N ASN A 76 15.19 -5.98 18.60
CA ASN A 76 14.41 -4.80 19.01
C ASN A 76 13.33 -4.39 18.00
N LEU A 77 13.00 -5.23 17.02
CA LEU A 77 11.88 -5.00 16.13
C LEU A 77 10.60 -5.16 16.96
N GLU A 78 10.03 -4.03 17.42
CA GLU A 78 8.78 -4.04 18.18
C GLU A 78 7.74 -4.89 17.44
N PRO A 79 7.23 -5.96 18.08
CA PRO A 79 6.07 -6.65 17.55
C PRO A 79 4.88 -5.69 17.66
N LEU A 80 4.31 -5.32 16.52
CA LEU A 80 3.06 -4.59 16.42
C LEU A 80 1.87 -5.50 16.74
#